data_AF-A0A8D8VTW5-F1
#
_entry.id   AF-A0A8D8VTW5-F1
#
_cell.length_a   1.000
_cell.length_b   1.000
_cell.length_c   1.000
_cell.angle_alpha   90.00
_cell.angle_beta   90.00
_cell.angle_gamma   90.00
#
_symmetry.space_group_name_H-M   'P 1'
#
loop_
_entity.id
_entity.type
_entity.pdbx_description
1 polymer ?
#
loop_
_entity_poly.entity_id
_entity_poly.type
_entity_poly.pdbx_seq_one_letter_code
_entity_poly.pdbx_strand_id
1 'polypeptide(L)'
;MASADSIILSSSSMFTRNIYKLSLRSQATEYELMCVLRVSVVVVSIVSCYIALSSSSIYYLAVVCSDIVYVVLFPQLVVVVHWANQVNSYGCLVSFILGLVLRATGGEPDLGIPPVIKYPWYDETARRQLFPYKTLAMLLSALSLVLISQLVSYVFHNRILDPEQWDVLNAFQEFCPTESQKRTPKESEHLNVHIIKYRKTNEPHSYTSESSPYQPTTTPEDKNKFRF
;
A
#
# COMPACT_ATOMS: atom_id res chain seq x y z
N MET A 1 17.16 -7.30 -16.07
CA MET A 1 17.73 -7.47 -14.71
C MET A 1 17.07 -6.48 -13.74
N ALA A 2 17.20 -5.17 -13.96
CA ALA A 2 16.66 -4.14 -13.06
C ALA A 2 15.16 -4.27 -12.66
N SER A 3 14.27 -4.74 -13.56
CA SER A 3 12.85 -4.93 -13.25
C SER A 3 12.59 -6.04 -12.24
N ALA A 4 13.28 -7.18 -12.39
CA ALA A 4 13.18 -8.31 -11.47
C ALA A 4 13.72 -7.93 -10.08
N ASP A 5 14.86 -7.26 -10.03
CA ASP A 5 15.48 -6.80 -8.79
C ASP A 5 14.54 -5.84 -8.01
N SER A 6 13.88 -4.93 -8.73
CA SER A 6 12.93 -3.98 -8.16
C SER A 6 11.68 -4.67 -7.58
N ILE A 7 11.14 -5.69 -8.26
CA ILE A 7 9.96 -6.44 -7.78
C ILE A 7 10.31 -7.25 -6.54
N ILE A 8 11.47 -7.92 -6.53
CA ILE A 8 11.92 -8.72 -5.39
C ILE A 8 12.15 -7.80 -4.17
N LEU A 9 12.83 -6.66 -4.38
CA LEU A 9 13.10 -5.71 -3.31
C LEU A 9 11.81 -5.06 -2.77
N SER A 10 10.89 -4.68 -3.66
CA SER A 10 9.59 -4.11 -3.29
C SER A 10 8.76 -5.09 -2.47
N SER A 11 8.63 -6.34 -2.94
CA SER A 11 7.90 -7.40 -2.25
C SER A 11 8.48 -7.69 -0.86
N SER A 12 9.81 -7.74 -0.77
CA SER A 12 10.53 -7.97 0.49
C SER A 12 10.36 -6.80 1.47
N SER A 13 10.38 -5.56 0.97
CA SER A 13 10.14 -4.34 1.77
C SER A 13 8.70 -4.29 2.30
N MET A 14 7.71 -4.60 1.45
CA MET A 14 6.30 -4.68 1.86
C MET A 14 6.09 -5.76 2.93
N PHE A 15 6.68 -6.95 2.77
CA PHE A 15 6.61 -8.00 3.78
C PHE A 15 7.23 -7.55 5.11
N THR A 16 8.43 -6.98 5.05
CA THR A 16 9.20 -6.56 6.22
C THR A 16 8.49 -5.44 7.00
N ARG A 17 7.89 -4.46 6.31
CA ARG A 17 7.16 -3.35 6.94
C ARG A 17 5.73 -3.70 7.33
N ASN A 18 4.95 -4.27 6.42
CA ASN A 18 3.51 -4.45 6.61
C ASN A 18 3.17 -5.73 7.38
N ILE A 19 4.00 -6.77 7.29
CA ILE A 19 3.77 -8.04 8.00
C ILE A 19 4.66 -8.14 9.24
N TYR A 20 5.99 -8.10 9.08
CA TYR A 20 6.89 -8.35 10.21
C TYR A 20 6.79 -7.25 11.28
N LYS A 21 6.93 -5.98 10.89
CA LYS A 21 6.87 -4.87 11.86
C LYS A 21 5.47 -4.68 12.44
N LEU A 22 4.41 -4.73 11.62
CA LEU A 22 3.05 -4.46 12.12
C LEU A 22 2.44 -5.65 12.90
N SER A 23 2.69 -6.88 12.45
CA SER A 23 1.99 -8.08 12.97
C SER A 23 2.79 -8.87 14.00
N LEU A 24 4.11 -9.00 13.84
CA LEU A 24 4.94 -9.84 14.72
C LEU A 24 5.68 -9.05 15.80
N ARG A 25 6.30 -7.92 15.45
CA ARG A 25 7.09 -7.13 16.42
C ARG A 25 7.09 -5.63 16.10
N SER A 26 6.14 -4.92 16.72
CA SER A 26 5.94 -3.47 16.55
C SER A 26 7.16 -2.61 16.94
N GLN A 27 8.00 -3.12 17.87
CA GLN A 27 9.23 -2.45 18.31
C GLN A 27 10.52 -3.07 17.70
N ALA A 28 10.48 -3.53 16.45
CA ALA A 28 11.67 -4.04 15.76
C ALA A 28 12.71 -2.92 15.50
N THR A 29 13.99 -3.23 15.74
CA THR A 29 15.10 -2.30 15.47
C THR A 29 15.45 -2.27 13.98
N GLU A 30 16.01 -1.17 13.46
CA GLU A 30 16.40 -1.05 12.05
C GLU A 30 17.37 -2.17 11.60
N TYR A 31 18.28 -2.61 12.47
CA TYR A 31 19.17 -3.75 12.20
C TYR A 31 18.42 -5.07 12.01
N GLU A 32 17.40 -5.33 12.85
CA GLU A 32 16.55 -6.52 12.71
C GLU A 32 15.74 -6.44 11.40
N LEU A 33 15.24 -5.25 11.07
CA LEU A 33 14.46 -5.02 9.86
C LEU A 33 15.30 -5.29 8.58
N MET A 34 16.57 -4.87 8.57
CA MET A 34 17.49 -5.17 7.47
C MET A 34 17.81 -6.67 7.35
N CYS A 35 17.89 -7.38 8.48
CA CYS A 35 18.07 -8.84 8.48
C CYS A 35 16.85 -9.54 7.85
N VAL A 36 15.64 -9.19 8.28
CA VAL A 36 14.37 -9.74 7.74
C VAL A 36 14.20 -9.39 6.26
N LEU A 37 14.61 -8.19 5.84
CA LEU A 37 14.62 -7.81 4.43
C LEU A 37 15.50 -8.74 3.59
N ARG A 38 16.73 -9.05 4.04
CA ARG A 38 17.63 -9.97 3.32
C ARG A 38 17.07 -11.39 3.24
N VAL A 39 16.50 -11.89 4.33
CA VAL A 39 15.89 -13.22 4.37
C VAL A 39 14.68 -13.28 3.43
N SER A 40 13.80 -12.28 3.45
CA SER A 40 12.63 -12.22 2.56
C SER A 40 13.01 -12.15 1.08
N VAL A 41 14.08 -11.43 0.72
CA VAL A 41 14.62 -11.44 -0.65
C VAL A 41 14.96 -12.86 -1.12
N VAL A 42 15.66 -13.63 -0.29
CA VAL A 42 16.03 -15.01 -0.61
C VAL A 42 14.78 -15.89 -0.76
N VAL A 43 13.83 -15.79 0.16
CA VAL A 43 12.58 -16.57 0.13
C VAL A 43 11.74 -16.26 -1.12
N VAL A 44 11.51 -14.98 -1.40
CA VAL A 44 10.75 -14.53 -2.58
C VAL A 44 11.42 -15.00 -3.88
N SER A 45 12.75 -14.99 -3.93
CA SER A 45 13.51 -15.47 -5.09
C SER A 45 13.34 -16.98 -5.30
N ILE A 46 13.39 -17.78 -4.23
CA ILE A 46 13.18 -19.23 -4.31
C ILE A 46 11.76 -19.56 -4.76
N VAL A 47 10.74 -18.89 -4.19
CA VAL A 47 9.33 -19.11 -4.56
C VAL A 47 9.08 -18.71 -6.02
N SER A 48 9.61 -17.55 -6.45
CA SER A 48 9.51 -17.09 -7.83
C SER A 48 10.17 -18.07 -8.80
N CYS A 49 11.38 -18.56 -8.47
CA CYS A 49 12.09 -19.56 -9.25
C CYS A 49 11.28 -20.86 -9.37
N TYR A 50 10.68 -21.32 -8.27
CA TYR A 50 9.83 -22.51 -8.27
C TYR A 50 8.62 -22.37 -9.19
N ILE A 51 7.88 -21.26 -9.09
CA ILE A 51 6.72 -20.99 -9.95
C ILE A 51 7.14 -20.89 -11.42
N ALA A 52 8.29 -20.25 -11.70
CA ALA A 52 8.83 -20.11 -13.04
C ALA A 52 9.22 -21.46 -13.67
N LEU A 53 9.81 -22.38 -12.89
CA LEU A 53 10.19 -23.72 -13.34
C LEU A 53 8.98 -24.67 -13.50
N SER A 54 7.93 -24.48 -12.70
CA SER A 54 6.73 -25.32 -12.75
C SER A 54 5.73 -24.88 -13.83
N SER A 55 5.80 -23.64 -14.33
CA SER A 55 4.83 -23.10 -15.29
C SER A 55 5.26 -23.35 -16.74
N SER A 56 4.34 -23.86 -17.55
CA SER A 56 4.57 -24.10 -18.99
C SER A 56 4.59 -22.81 -19.83
N SER A 57 4.03 -21.70 -19.32
CA SER A 57 3.92 -20.46 -20.08
C SER A 57 4.01 -19.20 -19.20
N ILE A 58 4.95 -18.32 -19.55
CA ILE A 58 5.14 -17.02 -18.91
C ILE A 58 3.95 -16.09 -19.19
N TYR A 59 3.39 -16.15 -20.39
CA TYR A 59 2.21 -15.36 -20.77
C TYR A 59 0.99 -15.74 -19.92
N TYR A 60 0.79 -17.04 -19.70
CA TYR A 60 -0.31 -17.52 -18.85
C TYR A 60 -0.19 -17.00 -17.42
N LEU A 61 1.00 -17.14 -16.81
CA LEU A 61 1.24 -16.65 -15.45
C LEU A 61 1.02 -15.13 -15.33
N ALA A 62 1.45 -14.36 -16.33
CA ALA A 62 1.22 -12.92 -16.39
C ALA A 62 -0.27 -12.58 -16.45
N VAL A 63 -1.04 -13.27 -17.30
CA VAL A 63 -2.49 -13.08 -17.42
C VAL A 63 -3.21 -13.45 -16.12
N VAL A 64 -2.85 -14.55 -15.46
CA VAL A 64 -3.44 -14.95 -14.17
C VAL A 64 -3.16 -13.91 -13.09
N CYS A 65 -1.94 -13.40 -13.02
CA CYS A 65 -1.58 -12.34 -12.08
C CYS A 65 -2.39 -11.07 -12.33
N SER A 66 -2.44 -10.60 -13.59
CA SER A 66 -3.22 -9.42 -13.97
C SER A 66 -4.71 -9.59 -13.70
N ASP A 67 -5.25 -10.80 -13.84
CA ASP A 67 -6.65 -11.10 -13.60
C ASP A 67 -7.02 -11.01 -12.11
N ILE A 68 -6.20 -11.57 -11.21
CA ILE A 68 -6.40 -11.42 -9.76
C ILE A 68 -6.37 -9.94 -9.37
N VAL A 69 -5.38 -9.19 -9.88
CA VAL A 69 -5.28 -7.74 -9.64
C VAL A 69 -6.51 -7.00 -10.17
N TYR A 70 -6.98 -7.36 -11.37
CA TYR A 70 -8.15 -6.74 -12.00
C TYR A 70 -9.46 -7.02 -11.24
N VAL A 71 -9.69 -8.27 -10.81
CA VAL A 71 -10.96 -8.63 -10.15
C VAL A 71 -11.01 -8.16 -8.69
N VAL A 72 -9.86 -8.11 -8.02
CA VAL A 72 -9.78 -7.87 -6.56
C VAL A 72 -9.28 -6.47 -6.22
N LEU A 73 -8.12 -6.06 -6.76
CA LEU A 73 -7.49 -4.79 -6.35
C LEU A 73 -8.08 -3.59 -7.07
N PHE A 74 -8.34 -3.70 -8.38
CA PHE A 74 -8.87 -2.60 -9.16
C PHE A 74 -10.19 -2.03 -8.60
N PRO A 75 -11.25 -2.82 -8.36
CA PRO A 75 -12.49 -2.27 -7.80
C PRO A 75 -12.29 -1.67 -6.41
N GLN A 76 -11.46 -2.30 -5.56
CA GLN A 76 -11.15 -1.79 -4.24
C GLN A 76 -10.49 -0.40 -4.31
N LEU A 77 -9.47 -0.25 -5.15
CA LEU A 77 -8.74 1.00 -5.30
C LEU A 77 -9.61 2.10 -5.92
N VAL A 78 -10.41 1.78 -6.94
CA VAL A 78 -11.31 2.76 -7.58
C VAL A 78 -12.32 3.30 -6.58
N VAL A 79 -13.00 2.44 -5.83
CA VAL A 79 -14.03 2.88 -4.89
C VAL A 79 -13.40 3.62 -3.70
N VAL A 80 -12.28 3.15 -3.14
CA VAL A 80 -11.60 3.83 -2.03
C VAL A 80 -11.06 5.19 -2.43
N VAL A 81 -10.51 5.35 -3.64
CA VAL A 81 -9.95 6.63 -4.12
C VAL A 81 -11.06 7.64 -4.45
N HIS A 82 -12.15 7.20 -5.09
CA HIS A 82 -13.23 8.12 -5.48
C HIS A 82 -14.26 8.39 -4.37
N TRP A 83 -14.50 7.42 -3.48
CA TRP A 83 -15.51 7.47 -2.42
C TRP A 83 -14.93 7.13 -1.05
N ALA A 84 -13.78 7.71 -0.69
CA ALA A 84 -13.10 7.46 0.59
C ALA A 84 -14.03 7.59 1.82
N ASN A 85 -14.93 8.58 1.83
CA ASN A 85 -15.83 8.85 2.95
C ASN A 85 -16.99 7.84 3.08
N GLN A 86 -17.24 7.01 2.06
CA GLN A 86 -18.34 6.03 2.07
C GLN A 86 -17.86 4.58 2.17
N VAL A 87 -16.55 4.36 2.26
CA VAL A 87 -15.95 3.02 2.27
C VAL A 87 -15.36 2.70 3.63
N ASN A 88 -15.73 1.53 4.15
CA ASN A 88 -15.30 1.07 5.47
C ASN A 88 -14.32 -0.11 5.35
N SER A 89 -13.46 -0.31 6.34
CA SER A 89 -12.54 -1.45 6.38
C SER A 89 -13.26 -2.81 6.30
N TYR A 90 -14.44 -2.93 6.90
CA TYR A 90 -15.28 -4.15 6.81
C TYR A 90 -15.75 -4.43 5.38
N GLY A 91 -16.24 -3.39 4.68
CA GLY A 91 -16.65 -3.51 3.29
C GLY A 91 -15.49 -3.96 2.42
N CYS A 92 -14.32 -3.34 2.59
CA CYS A 92 -13.08 -3.70 1.92
C CYS A 92 -12.65 -5.15 2.16
N LEU A 93 -12.78 -5.65 3.39
CA LEU A 93 -12.39 -7.02 3.71
C LEU A 93 -13.35 -8.03 3.08
N VAL A 94 -14.65 -7.80 3.18
CA VAL A 94 -15.65 -8.75 2.66
C VAL A 94 -15.65 -8.76 1.13
N SER A 95 -15.57 -7.60 0.47
CA SER A 95 -15.47 -7.52 -0.99
C SER A 95 -14.20 -8.19 -1.53
N PHE A 96 -13.08 -8.08 -0.80
CA PHE A 96 -11.82 -8.74 -1.15
C PHE A 96 -11.97 -10.27 -1.12
N ILE A 97 -12.53 -10.82 -0.04
CA ILE A 97 -12.78 -12.27 0.09
C ILE A 97 -13.78 -12.73 -0.97
N LEU A 98 -14.88 -11.99 -1.16
CA LEU A 98 -15.90 -12.32 -2.15
C LEU A 98 -15.33 -12.31 -3.57
N GLY A 99 -14.51 -11.32 -3.93
CA GLY A 99 -13.84 -11.25 -5.23
C GLY A 99 -12.92 -12.45 -5.48
N LEU A 100 -12.16 -12.88 -4.45
CA LEU A 100 -11.33 -14.08 -4.53
C LEU A 100 -12.16 -15.35 -4.69
N VAL A 101 -13.25 -15.50 -3.95
CA VAL A 101 -14.15 -16.67 -4.04
C VAL A 101 -14.82 -16.73 -5.41
N LEU A 102 -15.35 -15.60 -5.91
CA LEU A 102 -15.94 -15.51 -7.25
C LEU A 102 -14.91 -15.85 -8.33
N ARG A 103 -13.66 -15.41 -8.17
CA ARG A 103 -12.60 -15.75 -9.11
C ARG A 103 -12.22 -17.23 -9.06
N ALA A 104 -12.11 -17.81 -7.87
CA ALA A 104 -11.77 -19.22 -7.67
C ALA A 104 -12.88 -20.16 -8.18
N THR A 105 -14.15 -19.80 -7.96
CA THR A 105 -15.32 -20.59 -8.40
C THR A 105 -15.56 -20.54 -9.91
N GLY A 106 -15.08 -19.51 -10.62
CA GLY A 106 -15.05 -19.44 -12.08
C GLY A 106 -14.16 -20.50 -12.73
N GLY A 107 -13.26 -21.12 -11.96
CA GLY A 107 -12.31 -22.11 -12.46
C GLY A 107 -11.20 -21.49 -13.32
N GLU A 108 -10.12 -22.25 -13.48
CA GLU A 108 -9.01 -21.92 -14.39
C GLU A 108 -8.58 -23.22 -15.10
N PRO A 109 -8.86 -23.37 -16.40
CA PRO A 109 -8.66 -24.63 -17.12
C PRO A 109 -7.17 -25.02 -17.18
N ASP A 110 -6.28 -24.05 -17.32
CA ASP A 110 -4.83 -24.26 -17.41
C ASP A 110 -4.17 -24.49 -16.03
N LEU A 111 -4.85 -24.10 -14.94
CA LEU A 111 -4.42 -24.38 -13.56
C LEU A 111 -5.02 -25.70 -13.01
N GLY A 112 -5.83 -26.40 -13.81
CA GLY A 112 -6.49 -27.66 -13.45
C GLY A 112 -7.67 -27.49 -12.48
N ILE A 113 -8.14 -26.27 -12.24
CA ILE A 113 -9.26 -26.00 -11.32
C ILE A 113 -10.56 -26.06 -12.13
N PRO A 114 -11.42 -27.08 -11.92
CA PRO A 114 -12.68 -27.17 -12.63
C PRO A 114 -13.61 -26.01 -12.22
N PRO A 115 -14.39 -25.44 -13.15
CA PRO A 115 -15.35 -24.40 -12.82
C PRO A 115 -16.48 -24.99 -11.96
N VAL A 116 -16.66 -24.43 -10.76
CA VAL A 116 -17.74 -24.82 -9.84
C VAL A 116 -19.06 -24.21 -10.32
N ILE A 117 -19.02 -22.98 -10.81
CA ILE A 117 -20.18 -22.27 -11.35
C ILE A 117 -20.08 -22.28 -12.87
N LYS A 118 -21.02 -22.96 -13.54
CA LYS A 118 -21.17 -22.90 -15.00
C LYS A 118 -22.00 -21.66 -15.37
N TYR A 119 -21.34 -20.59 -15.81
CA TYR A 119 -22.02 -19.41 -16.36
C TYR A 119 -22.73 -19.72 -17.69
N PRO A 120 -23.82 -19.01 -18.03
CA PRO A 120 -24.52 -19.20 -19.32
C PRO A 120 -23.56 -19.02 -20.50
N TRP A 121 -23.68 -19.84 -21.55
CA TRP A 121 -22.68 -20.02 -22.64
C TRP A 121 -21.37 -20.70 -22.21
N TYR A 122 -21.47 -21.69 -21.31
CA TYR A 122 -20.37 -22.62 -21.06
C TYR A 122 -20.25 -23.62 -22.20
N ASP A 123 -19.06 -23.71 -22.80
CA ASP A 123 -18.76 -24.74 -23.80
C ASP A 123 -18.14 -25.96 -23.11
N GLU A 124 -18.91 -27.06 -23.06
CA GLU A 124 -18.48 -28.30 -22.40
C GLU A 124 -17.33 -28.99 -23.14
N THR A 125 -17.18 -28.73 -24.44
CA THR A 125 -16.14 -29.37 -25.27
C THR A 125 -14.77 -28.73 -25.07
N ALA A 126 -14.71 -27.40 -24.97
CA ALA A 126 -13.48 -26.65 -24.75
C ALA A 126 -13.17 -26.37 -23.25
N ARG A 127 -14.08 -26.74 -22.34
CA ARG A 127 -14.07 -26.35 -20.91
C ARG A 127 -13.85 -24.84 -20.68
N ARG A 128 -14.31 -24.01 -21.61
CA ARG A 128 -14.12 -22.55 -21.58
C ARG A 128 -15.46 -21.85 -21.34
N GLN A 129 -15.42 -20.84 -20.48
CA GLN A 129 -16.52 -19.90 -20.34
C GLN A 129 -16.37 -18.82 -21.40
N LEU A 130 -17.32 -18.75 -22.35
CA LEU A 130 -17.36 -17.67 -23.35
C LEU A 130 -17.94 -16.37 -22.78
N PHE A 131 -18.73 -16.48 -21.71
CA PHE A 131 -19.23 -15.33 -20.98
C PHE A 131 -18.09 -14.57 -20.29
N PRO A 132 -18.09 -13.22 -20.30
CA PRO A 132 -17.07 -12.40 -19.64
C PRO A 132 -17.25 -12.45 -18.11
N TYR A 133 -17.03 -13.62 -17.51
CA TYR A 133 -17.25 -13.86 -16.08
C TYR A 133 -16.30 -13.02 -15.21
N LYS A 134 -15.10 -12.69 -15.72
CA LYS A 134 -14.10 -11.88 -15.02
C LYS A 134 -14.62 -10.46 -14.76
N THR A 135 -15.26 -9.84 -15.74
CA THR A 135 -15.84 -8.49 -15.59
C THR A 135 -17.06 -8.53 -14.69
N LEU A 136 -17.90 -9.57 -14.81
CA LEU A 136 -19.02 -9.77 -13.88
C LEU A 136 -18.52 -9.92 -12.43
N ALA A 137 -17.48 -10.73 -12.20
CA ALA A 137 -16.90 -10.91 -10.87
C ALA A 137 -16.35 -9.59 -10.30
N MET A 138 -15.68 -8.79 -11.14
CA MET A 138 -15.20 -7.45 -10.77
C MET A 138 -16.36 -6.49 -10.44
N LEU A 139 -17.46 -6.52 -11.19
CA LEU A 139 -18.63 -5.67 -10.90
C LEU A 139 -19.34 -6.11 -9.62
N LEU A 140 -19.46 -7.43 -9.38
CA LEU A 140 -20.05 -7.95 -8.16
C LEU A 140 -19.18 -7.62 -6.93
N SER A 141 -17.85 -7.71 -7.05
CA SER A 141 -16.97 -7.31 -5.94
C SER A 141 -17.07 -5.80 -5.66
N ALA A 142 -17.09 -4.94 -6.69
CA ALA A 142 -17.30 -3.50 -6.55
C ALA A 142 -18.66 -3.16 -5.91
N LEU A 143 -19.73 -3.81 -6.38
CA LEU A 143 -21.08 -3.60 -5.85
C LEU A 143 -21.15 -4.05 -4.39
N SER A 144 -20.58 -5.21 -4.06
CA SER A 144 -20.53 -5.72 -2.69
C SER A 144 -19.78 -4.77 -1.75
N LEU A 145 -18.69 -4.17 -2.20
CA LEU A 145 -17.91 -3.21 -1.43
C LEU A 145 -18.77 -2.01 -1.01
N VAL A 146 -19.50 -1.42 -1.96
CA VAL A 146 -20.36 -0.26 -1.69
C VAL A 146 -21.54 -0.66 -0.81
N LEU A 147 -22.23 -1.76 -1.15
CA LEU A 147 -23.41 -2.21 -0.41
C LEU A 147 -23.07 -2.56 1.04
N ILE A 148 -21.99 -3.30 1.27
CA ILE A 148 -21.56 -3.70 2.62
C ILE A 148 -21.06 -2.48 3.38
N SER A 149 -20.31 -1.58 2.77
CA SER A 149 -19.87 -0.36 3.45
C SER A 149 -21.06 0.50 3.88
N GLN A 150 -22.05 0.70 3.01
CA GLN A 150 -23.26 1.46 3.37
C GLN A 150 -24.10 0.74 4.43
N LEU A 151 -24.25 -0.58 4.34
CA LEU A 151 -24.99 -1.37 5.31
C LEU A 151 -24.33 -1.30 6.69
N VAL A 152 -23.01 -1.43 6.75
CA VAL A 152 -22.24 -1.30 7.99
C VAL A 152 -22.39 0.11 8.57
N SER A 153 -22.21 1.16 7.76
CA SER A 153 -22.42 2.55 8.21
C SER A 153 -23.84 2.80 8.71
N TYR A 154 -24.85 2.24 8.04
CA TYR A 154 -26.25 2.35 8.44
C TYR A 154 -26.54 1.64 9.77
N VAL A 155 -26.02 0.42 9.95
CA VAL A 155 -26.20 -0.38 11.17
C VAL A 155 -25.57 0.31 12.38
N PHE A 156 -24.38 0.90 12.23
CA PHE A 156 -23.72 1.66 13.28
C PHE A 156 -24.41 3.00 13.57
N HIS A 157 -24.87 3.71 12.53
CA HIS A 157 -25.59 4.98 12.71
C HIS A 157 -26.92 4.80 13.47
N ASN A 158 -27.63 3.70 13.20
CA ASN A 158 -28.91 3.40 13.86
C ASN A 158 -28.75 2.74 15.24
N ARG A 159 -27.52 2.62 15.77
CA ARG A 159 -27.20 1.95 17.06
C ARG A 159 -27.81 0.55 17.21
N ILE A 160 -27.85 -0.22 16.11
CA ILE A 160 -28.31 -1.62 16.17
C ILE A 160 -27.20 -2.53 16.73
N LEU A 161 -25.93 -2.12 16.57
CA LEU A 161 -24.75 -2.76 17.17
C LEU A 161 -23.92 -1.70 17.89
N ASP A 162 -23.54 -1.98 19.14
CA ASP A 162 -22.68 -1.06 19.91
C ASP A 162 -21.26 -1.05 19.34
N PRO A 163 -20.74 0.12 18.91
CA PRO A 163 -19.42 0.23 18.28
C PRO A 163 -18.25 -0.14 19.21
N GLU A 164 -18.44 -0.09 20.53
CA GLU A 164 -17.39 -0.42 21.52
C GLU A 164 -17.02 -1.92 21.56
N GLN A 165 -17.92 -2.81 21.15
CA GLN A 165 -17.69 -4.26 21.27
C GLN A 165 -17.36 -4.95 19.93
N TRP A 166 -17.74 -4.36 18.81
CA TRP A 166 -17.67 -5.01 17.50
C TRP A 166 -16.73 -4.31 16.50
N ASP A 167 -16.08 -3.21 16.87
CA ASP A 167 -15.08 -2.56 15.99
C ASP A 167 -13.70 -3.24 16.03
N VAL A 168 -13.62 -4.50 15.59
CA VAL A 168 -12.38 -5.30 15.51
C VAL A 168 -11.35 -4.72 14.53
N LEU A 169 -11.79 -3.98 13.52
CA LEU A 169 -10.92 -3.39 12.48
C LEU A 169 -10.61 -1.90 12.71
N ASN A 170 -11.03 -1.30 13.83
CA ASN A 170 -10.90 0.13 14.12
C ASN A 170 -11.37 1.04 12.96
N ALA A 171 -12.43 0.63 12.26
CA ALA A 171 -12.91 1.34 11.08
C ALA A 171 -13.56 2.70 11.44
N PHE A 172 -13.97 2.89 12.70
CA PHE A 172 -14.68 4.09 13.18
C PHE A 172 -13.98 4.75 14.38
N GLN A 173 -12.66 4.88 14.31
CA GLN A 173 -11.90 5.54 15.38
C GLN A 173 -12.27 7.02 15.59
N GLU A 174 -13.01 7.63 14.66
CA GLU A 174 -13.55 8.99 14.80
C GLU A 174 -14.70 9.11 15.82
N PHE A 175 -15.40 8.02 16.16
CA PHE A 175 -16.55 8.06 17.09
C PHE A 175 -16.25 7.54 18.50
N CYS A 176 -15.09 6.93 18.76
CA CYS A 176 -14.67 6.45 20.08
C CYS A 176 -13.38 7.14 20.53
N PRO A 177 -13.41 8.09 21.47
CA PRO A 177 -12.22 8.57 22.14
C PRO A 177 -11.80 7.56 23.22
N THR A 178 -11.19 6.42 22.84
CA THR A 178 -10.73 5.44 23.82
C THR A 178 -9.21 5.24 23.77
N GLU A 179 -8.56 5.94 24.70
CA GLU A 179 -7.33 5.61 25.47
C GLU A 179 -6.03 5.19 24.76
N SER A 180 -5.96 5.14 23.42
CA SER A 180 -4.67 5.05 22.72
C SER A 180 -3.88 6.38 22.75
N GLN A 181 -4.56 7.45 23.17
CA GLN A 181 -4.02 8.81 23.34
C GLN A 181 -3.64 9.13 24.80
N LYS A 182 -3.33 8.09 25.60
CA LYS A 182 -2.80 8.22 26.96
C LYS A 182 -1.29 7.98 27.06
N ARG A 183 -0.53 8.19 25.97
CA ARG A 183 0.82 8.74 26.12
C ARG A 183 0.67 10.24 26.31
N THR A 184 0.51 10.61 27.57
CA THR A 184 0.57 11.94 28.20
C THR A 184 0.70 13.15 27.24
N PRO A 185 -0.29 14.08 27.25
CA PRO A 185 -0.13 15.43 26.68
C PRO A 185 1.07 16.22 27.25
N LYS A 186 1.65 15.76 28.36
CA LYS A 186 2.79 16.39 29.02
C LYS A 186 4.14 16.11 28.33
N GLU A 187 4.29 15.01 27.59
CA GLU A 187 5.58 14.65 26.99
C GLU A 187 5.85 15.40 25.68
N SER A 188 4.79 15.67 24.90
CA SER A 188 4.85 16.52 23.71
C SER A 188 5.06 18.01 24.06
N GLU A 189 4.52 18.50 25.19
CA GLU A 189 4.87 19.83 25.71
C GLU A 189 6.33 19.90 26.20
N HIS A 190 6.81 18.90 26.96
CA HIS A 190 8.19 18.89 27.44
C HIS A 190 9.20 18.75 26.27
N LEU A 191 8.86 17.98 25.24
CA LEU A 191 9.67 17.84 24.03
C LEU A 191 9.62 19.12 23.17
N ASN A 192 8.47 19.78 23.03
CA ASN A 192 8.39 21.07 22.34
C ASN A 192 9.16 22.17 23.09
N VAL A 193 9.07 22.25 24.42
CA VAL A 193 9.86 23.19 25.22
C VAL A 193 11.36 22.88 25.10
N HIS A 194 11.76 21.61 25.07
CA HIS A 194 13.15 21.22 24.94
C HIS A 194 13.72 21.49 23.53
N ILE A 195 12.92 21.26 22.47
CA ILE A 195 13.27 21.58 21.08
C ILE A 195 13.31 23.10 20.87
N ILE A 196 12.37 23.86 21.44
CA ILE A 196 12.38 25.33 21.39
C ILE A 196 13.61 25.89 22.13
N LYS A 197 13.98 25.30 23.29
CA LYS A 197 15.23 25.67 24.00
C LYS A 197 16.46 25.36 23.17
N TYR A 198 16.57 24.17 22.58
CA TYR A 198 17.70 23.78 21.72
C TYR A 198 17.81 24.68 20.48
N ARG A 199 16.67 25.07 19.90
CA ARG A 199 16.60 25.99 18.76
C ARG A 199 17.02 27.41 19.13
N LYS A 200 16.72 27.87 20.35
CA LYS A 200 17.14 29.19 20.85
C LYS A 200 18.63 29.24 21.26
N THR A 201 19.22 28.13 21.70
CA THR A 201 20.66 28.07 22.01
C THR A 201 21.56 27.88 20.80
N ASN A 202 21.02 27.38 19.67
CA ASN A 202 21.79 27.07 18.46
C ASN A 202 21.36 27.90 17.23
N GLU A 203 20.87 29.12 17.41
CA GLU A 203 20.95 30.08 16.30
C GLU A 203 22.44 30.30 15.97
N PRO A 204 22.90 30.02 14.74
CA PRO A 204 24.23 30.42 14.33
C PRO A 204 24.30 31.94 14.40
N HIS A 205 25.32 32.45 15.08
CA HIS A 205 25.71 33.85 15.04
C HIS A 205 25.55 34.39 13.62
N SER A 206 24.60 35.31 13.45
CA SER A 206 24.55 36.18 12.29
C SER A 206 25.87 36.94 12.24
N TYR A 207 26.69 36.70 11.21
CA TYR A 207 27.74 37.65 10.87
C TYR A 207 27.07 38.90 10.32
N THR A 208 27.01 39.91 11.18
CA THR A 208 26.82 41.32 10.85
C THR A 208 27.87 41.74 9.83
N SER A 209 27.46 42.09 8.61
CA SER A 209 28.25 42.92 7.70
C SER A 209 27.80 44.38 7.89
N GLU A 210 28.49 45.09 8.80
CA GLU A 210 28.45 46.55 8.91
C GLU A 210 29.36 47.21 7.86
N SER A 211 29.09 48.49 7.60
CA SER A 211 29.23 49.22 6.33
C SER A 211 30.44 50.15 6.15
N SER A 212 30.76 50.44 4.86
CA SER A 212 31.30 51.72 4.28
C SER A 212 32.84 51.95 4.22
N PRO A 213 33.42 52.89 3.40
CA PRO A 213 33.10 53.43 2.05
C PRO A 213 34.30 53.56 1.05
N TYR A 214 34.00 53.85 -0.22
CA TYR A 214 34.75 54.68 -1.22
C TYR A 214 36.20 54.36 -1.74
N GLN A 215 36.27 54.36 -3.09
CA GLN A 215 37.28 54.90 -4.04
C GLN A 215 38.36 54.01 -4.70
N PRO A 216 38.67 54.29 -6.00
CA PRO A 216 39.40 53.45 -6.93
C PRO A 216 40.89 53.79 -6.97
N THR A 217 41.73 52.84 -7.36
CA THR A 217 43.12 53.11 -7.72
C THR A 217 43.58 52.22 -8.88
N THR A 218 44.13 52.89 -9.87
CA THR A 218 44.77 52.43 -11.11
C THR A 218 46.17 51.90 -10.82
N THR A 219 46.65 50.83 -11.49
CA THR A 219 47.69 50.81 -12.57
C THR A 219 48.47 49.48 -12.46
N PRO A 220 49.32 49.06 -13.44
CA PRO A 220 49.33 49.30 -14.88
C PRO A 220 49.41 47.99 -15.72
N GLU A 221 49.23 48.16 -17.04
CA GLU A 221 49.77 47.39 -18.18
C GLU A 221 50.34 45.97 -17.95
N ASP A 222 49.78 44.98 -18.65
CA ASP A 222 50.59 44.29 -19.68
C ASP A 222 49.74 43.88 -20.90
N LYS A 223 50.40 43.96 -22.05
CA LYS A 223 49.87 43.98 -23.41
C LYS A 223 49.72 42.57 -23.97
N ASN A 224 48.81 42.46 -24.96
CA ASN A 224 48.78 41.46 -26.02
C ASN A 224 48.66 39.98 -25.62
N LYS A 225 47.59 39.31 -26.06
CA LYS A 225 47.67 38.22 -27.07
C LYS A 225 46.33 37.52 -27.36
N PHE A 226 45.94 37.54 -28.64
CA PHE A 226 45.09 36.57 -29.40
C PHE A 226 43.61 36.43 -28.98
N ARG A 227 42.62 36.95 -29.72
CA ARG A 227 42.10 36.48 -31.04
C ARG A 227 42.04 34.94 -31.12
N PHE A 228 40.85 34.35 -30.98
CA PHE A 228 40.06 33.69 -32.03
C PHE A 228 38.59 33.66 -31.60
#